data_AF-A0A3M1QYB5-F1
#
_entry.id   AF-A0A3M1QYB5-F1
#
_cell.length_a   1.000
_cell.length_b   1.000
_cell.length_c   1.000
_cell.angle_alpha   90.00
_cell.angle_beta   90.00
_cell.angle_gamma   90.00
#
_symmetry.space_group_name_H-M   'P 1'
#
loop_
_entity.id
_entity.type
_entity.pdbx_description
1 polymer ?
#
loop_
_entity_poly.entity_id
_entity_poly.type
_entity_poly.pdbx_seq_one_letter_code
_entity_poly.pdbx_strand_id
1 'polypeptide(L)'
;PTPAAWQEFLWRGGFPALWAEGAASPARDRWYQGYVATYLERDVRNLLRVGSLRDFERFLRACAARCGQVLNMSELGRDVGISATTARQWLSVLVASNQILLLEPYYRSLGKRLAKSPKLYFTDTGLAAFLMGYQSPAGLWEGPQAGALWETYVVNQWLRWRDWHHPAATLWYWRDQAGNEVDLLIEIDQRLVAIECKRAERPGPDAGRPVARLRRFYGEAAVAHAYVACTTPEPYDLAPGLTAVPGWRTWRLDSEAAAAV
;
A
#
# COMPACT_ATOMS: atom_id res chain seq x y z
N PRO A 1 -13.99 9.01 -0.03
CA PRO A 1 -13.77 10.16 -0.93
C PRO A 1 -14.66 10.09 -2.18
N THR A 2 -15.16 11.23 -2.63
CA THR A 2 -15.85 11.37 -3.92
C THR A 2 -14.83 11.29 -5.07
N PRO A 3 -15.26 11.08 -6.34
CA PRO A 3 -14.36 11.10 -7.49
C PRO A 3 -13.51 12.37 -7.62
N ALA A 4 -13.99 13.51 -7.10
CA ALA A 4 -13.27 14.78 -7.12
C ALA A 4 -12.25 14.94 -5.97
N ALA A 5 -12.25 14.06 -4.96
CA ALA A 5 -11.51 14.26 -3.71
C ALA A 5 -10.37 13.26 -3.46
N TRP A 6 -10.25 12.20 -4.27
CA TRP A 6 -9.26 11.15 -3.98
C TRP A 6 -7.82 11.60 -4.21
N GLN A 7 -7.56 12.50 -5.17
CA GLN A 7 -6.22 13.06 -5.40
C GLN A 7 -5.76 13.92 -4.22
N GLU A 8 -6.66 14.74 -3.70
CA GLU A 8 -6.42 15.50 -2.48
C GLU A 8 -6.18 14.56 -1.31
N PHE A 9 -6.97 13.49 -1.16
CA PHE A 9 -6.73 12.51 -0.09
C PHE A 9 -5.41 11.76 -0.24
N LEU A 10 -5.04 11.39 -1.47
CA LEU A 10 -3.78 10.72 -1.76
C LEU A 10 -2.58 11.55 -1.27
N TRP A 11 -2.62 12.86 -1.53
CA TRP A 11 -1.57 13.79 -1.11
C TRP A 11 -1.69 14.23 0.35
N ARG A 12 -2.90 14.55 0.82
CA ARG A 12 -3.16 15.08 2.15
C ARG A 12 -3.08 14.00 3.23
N GLY A 13 -3.46 12.76 2.93
CA GLY A 13 -3.55 11.67 3.91
C GLY A 13 -4.90 11.61 4.63
N GLY A 14 -5.05 10.58 5.47
CA GLY A 14 -6.28 10.22 6.18
C GLY A 14 -6.33 10.67 7.65
N PHE A 15 -5.33 11.39 8.15
CA PHE A 15 -5.35 11.89 9.54
C PHE A 15 -6.53 12.87 9.75
N PRO A 16 -7.44 12.62 10.71
CA PRO A 16 -8.64 13.44 10.88
C PRO A 16 -8.35 14.94 11.10
N ALA A 17 -7.26 15.26 11.79
CA ALA A 17 -6.86 16.64 12.06
C ALA A 17 -6.59 17.46 10.77
N LEU A 18 -6.20 16.81 9.67
CA LEU A 18 -5.97 17.47 8.37
C LEU A 18 -7.26 17.83 7.62
N TRP A 19 -8.39 17.31 8.08
CA TRP A 19 -9.73 17.51 7.52
C TRP A 19 -10.65 18.29 8.46
N ALA A 20 -10.12 18.81 9.57
CA ALA A 20 -10.86 19.72 10.44
C ALA A 20 -11.18 21.02 9.69
N GLU A 21 -12.31 21.65 10.02
CA GLU A 21 -12.77 22.88 9.36
C GLU A 21 -12.38 24.14 10.15
N GLY A 22 -12.33 25.28 9.47
CA GLY A 22 -12.09 26.59 10.08
C GLY A 22 -10.68 26.77 10.67
N ALA A 23 -10.59 27.52 11.77
CA ALA A 23 -9.32 27.82 12.45
C ALA A 23 -8.59 26.57 12.99
N ALA A 24 -9.28 25.43 13.05
CA ALA A 24 -8.71 24.15 13.46
C ALA A 24 -7.96 23.43 12.33
N SER A 25 -8.14 23.83 11.05
CA SER A 25 -7.44 23.24 9.91
C SER A 25 -5.96 23.65 9.93
N PRO A 26 -5.02 22.74 10.21
CA PRO A 26 -3.61 23.08 10.14
C PRO A 26 -3.14 23.11 8.68
N ALA A 27 -2.08 23.87 8.40
CA ALA A 27 -1.34 23.67 7.16
C ALA A 27 -0.73 22.26 7.17
N ARG A 28 -1.02 21.45 6.13
CA ARG A 28 -0.61 20.04 6.02
C ARG A 28 0.85 19.81 6.41
N ASP A 29 1.77 20.55 5.80
CA ASP A 29 3.20 20.33 6.00
C ASP A 29 3.64 20.68 7.43
N ARG A 30 3.09 21.75 8.00
CA ARG A 30 3.34 22.10 9.41
C ARG A 30 2.81 21.03 10.35
N TRP A 31 1.65 20.46 10.03
CA TRP A 31 1.08 19.37 10.81
C TRP A 31 1.96 18.13 10.78
N TYR A 32 2.38 17.68 9.59
CA TYR A 32 3.26 16.51 9.46
C TYR A 32 4.64 16.73 10.08
N GLN A 33 5.21 17.94 10.01
CA GLN A 33 6.44 18.29 10.73
C GLN A 33 6.28 18.04 12.24
N GLY A 34 5.19 18.54 12.83
CA GLY A 34 4.90 18.33 14.25
C GLY A 34 4.60 16.87 14.60
N TYR A 35 3.87 16.16 13.73
CA TYR A 35 3.57 14.75 13.88
C TYR A 35 4.85 13.90 13.92
N VAL A 36 5.72 14.06 12.92
CA VAL A 36 6.99 13.32 12.84
C VAL A 36 7.90 13.65 14.02
N ALA A 37 8.03 14.93 14.40
CA ALA A 37 8.82 15.30 15.58
C ALA A 37 8.31 14.62 16.85
N THR A 38 6.99 14.65 17.07
CA THR A 38 6.36 14.01 18.24
C THR A 38 6.54 12.50 18.23
N TYR A 39 6.36 11.86 17.08
CA TYR A 39 6.56 10.42 16.90
C TYR A 39 8.01 10.00 17.22
N LEU A 40 8.99 10.73 16.70
CA LEU A 40 10.41 10.47 16.95
C LEU A 40 10.78 10.65 18.44
N GLU A 41 10.27 11.72 19.06
CA GLU A 41 10.59 12.05 20.45
C GLU A 41 9.91 11.13 21.46
N ARG A 42 8.67 10.72 21.21
CA ARG A 42 7.87 9.92 22.15
C ARG A 42 7.92 8.43 21.86
N ASP A 43 7.66 8.01 20.63
CA ASP A 43 7.43 6.59 20.35
C ASP A 43 8.76 5.90 20.06
N VAL A 44 9.57 6.50 19.18
CA VAL A 44 10.84 5.90 18.76
C VAL A 44 11.86 5.90 19.89
N ARG A 45 12.02 7.00 20.62
CA ARG A 45 12.99 7.11 21.71
C ARG A 45 12.71 6.16 22.88
N ASN A 46 11.43 5.82 23.10
CA ASN A 46 11.02 4.90 24.16
C ASN A 46 11.11 3.43 23.73
N LEU A 47 10.79 3.11 22.47
CA LEU A 47 10.82 1.74 21.94
C LEU A 47 12.22 1.26 21.56
N LEU A 48 13.09 2.19 21.18
CA LEU A 48 14.46 1.92 20.78
C LEU A 48 15.36 2.88 21.53
N ARG A 49 16.43 2.38 22.13
CA ARG A 49 17.57 3.23 22.56
C ARG A 49 18.33 3.74 21.33
N VAL A 50 17.65 4.41 20.40
CA VAL A 50 18.23 4.93 19.17
C VAL A 50 19.28 5.96 19.57
N GLY A 51 20.54 5.72 19.20
CA GLY A 51 21.62 6.65 19.49
C GLY A 51 21.46 8.01 18.80
N SER A 52 20.72 8.06 17.68
CA SER A 52 20.53 9.25 16.84
C SER A 52 19.13 9.28 16.23
N LEU A 53 18.27 10.19 16.70
CA LEU A 53 16.93 10.43 16.12
C LEU A 53 17.02 10.91 14.66
N ARG A 54 18.11 11.61 14.31
CA ARG A 54 18.38 12.06 12.95
C ARG A 54 18.54 10.89 11.98
N ASP A 55 19.23 9.82 12.39
CA ASP A 55 19.39 8.64 11.53
C ASP A 55 18.08 7.88 11.37
N PHE A 56 17.25 7.85 12.41
CA PHE A 56 15.90 7.29 12.31
C PHE A 56 15.00 8.12 11.39
N GLU A 57 15.06 9.46 11.43
CA GLU A 57 14.32 10.29 10.48
C GLU A 57 14.77 10.02 9.03
N ARG A 58 16.09 9.91 8.79
CA ARG A 58 16.62 9.53 7.47
C ARG A 58 16.14 8.14 7.06
N PHE A 59 16.06 7.19 7.98
CA PHE A 59 15.52 5.87 7.74
C PHE A 59 14.02 5.90 7.40
N LEU A 60 13.22 6.70 8.11
CA LEU A 60 11.80 6.87 7.84
C LEU A 60 11.58 7.43 6.43
N ARG A 61 12.38 8.42 6.01
CA ARG A 61 12.36 8.94 4.63
C ARG A 61 12.82 7.92 3.59
N ALA A 62 13.85 7.12 3.90
CA ALA A 62 14.33 6.04 3.04
C ALA A 62 13.28 4.92 2.87
N CYS A 63 12.48 4.66 3.91
CA CYS A 63 11.32 3.78 3.83
C CYS A 63 10.23 4.39 2.96
N ALA A 64 9.93 5.69 3.12
CA ALA A 64 8.94 6.37 2.29
C ALA A 64 9.30 6.25 0.81
N ALA A 65 10.55 6.54 0.43
CA ALA A 65 11.03 6.38 -0.95
C ALA A 65 10.91 4.95 -1.54
N ARG A 66 10.68 3.94 -0.70
CA ARG A 66 10.49 2.52 -1.06
C ARG A 66 9.06 2.02 -0.84
N CYS A 67 8.12 2.92 -0.60
CA CYS A 67 6.70 2.60 -0.54
C CYS A 67 6.27 1.92 -1.85
N GLY A 68 5.48 0.86 -1.77
CA GLY A 68 5.08 0.03 -2.91
C GLY A 68 6.19 -0.83 -3.51
N GLN A 69 7.32 -1.02 -2.84
CA GLN A 69 8.45 -1.81 -3.37
C GLN A 69 8.78 -3.01 -2.48
N VAL A 70 9.29 -4.09 -3.09
CA VAL A 70 9.81 -5.26 -2.38
C VAL A 70 11.07 -4.86 -1.60
N LEU A 71 11.10 -5.19 -0.32
CA LEU A 71 12.17 -4.77 0.57
C LEU A 71 13.51 -5.47 0.28
N ASN A 72 14.54 -4.65 0.19
CA ASN A 72 15.94 -5.06 0.28
C ASN A 72 16.58 -4.42 1.52
N MET A 73 16.73 -5.21 2.58
CA MET A 73 17.26 -4.74 3.88
C MET A 73 18.71 -4.23 3.78
N SER A 74 19.50 -4.81 2.88
CA SER A 74 20.90 -4.42 2.69
C SER A 74 21.02 -3.04 2.03
N GLU A 75 20.18 -2.76 1.03
CA GLU A 75 20.11 -1.43 0.41
C GLU A 75 19.56 -0.39 1.37
N LEU A 76 18.48 -0.72 2.09
CA LEU A 76 17.89 0.18 3.07
C LEU A 76 18.89 0.55 4.19
N GLY A 77 19.67 -0.41 4.68
CA GLY A 77 20.73 -0.14 5.64
C GLY A 77 21.85 0.74 5.06
N ARG A 78 22.28 0.45 3.83
CA ARG A 78 23.35 1.18 3.13
C ARG A 78 23.03 2.66 2.95
N ASP A 79 21.82 2.99 2.52
CA ASP A 79 21.41 4.39 2.24
C ASP A 79 21.44 5.27 3.49
N VAL A 80 21.15 4.69 4.65
CA VAL A 80 21.10 5.40 5.93
C VAL A 80 22.48 5.38 6.61
N GLY A 81 23.30 4.35 6.34
CA GLY A 81 24.59 4.13 7.01
C GLY A 81 24.47 3.24 8.25
N ILE A 82 23.51 2.33 8.28
CA ILE A 82 23.23 1.41 9.39
C ILE A 82 23.35 -0.05 8.97
N SER A 83 23.53 -0.95 9.95
CA SER A 83 23.55 -2.39 9.68
C SER A 83 22.15 -2.89 9.24
N ALA A 84 22.10 -3.97 8.47
CA ALA A 84 20.82 -4.62 8.10
C ALA A 84 20.03 -5.12 9.33
N THR A 85 20.73 -5.48 10.42
CA THR A 85 20.10 -5.86 11.69
C THR A 85 19.40 -4.66 12.33
N THR A 86 20.06 -3.51 12.36
CA THR A 86 19.48 -2.25 12.85
C THR A 86 18.29 -1.83 12.00
N ALA A 87 18.42 -1.90 10.66
CA ALA A 87 17.32 -1.62 9.75
C ALA A 87 16.10 -2.50 10.03
N ARG A 88 16.30 -3.81 10.26
CA ARG A 88 15.20 -4.73 10.61
C ARG A 88 14.53 -4.35 11.94
N GLN A 89 15.32 -4.01 12.97
CA GLN A 89 14.78 -3.59 14.27
C GLN A 89 13.96 -2.29 14.15
N TRP A 90 14.45 -1.31 13.39
CA TRP A 90 13.75 -0.05 13.17
C TRP A 90 12.48 -0.25 12.36
N LEU A 91 12.53 -1.12 11.35
CA LEU A 91 11.35 -1.50 10.58
C LEU A 91 10.28 -2.16 11.47
N SER A 92 10.66 -3.05 12.38
CA SER A 92 9.73 -3.65 13.34
C SER A 92 9.03 -2.60 14.21
N VAL A 93 9.72 -1.50 14.56
CA VAL A 93 9.08 -0.39 15.28
C VAL A 93 8.11 0.38 14.42
N LEU A 94 8.44 0.66 13.14
CA LEU A 94 7.51 1.30 12.21
C LEU A 94 6.24 0.45 12.01
N VAL A 95 6.37 -0.88 11.97
CA VAL A 95 5.23 -1.81 11.90
C VAL A 95 4.43 -1.78 13.22
N ALA A 96 5.09 -1.94 14.37
CA ALA A 96 4.42 -1.97 15.67
C ALA A 96 3.69 -0.66 16.01
N SER A 97 4.17 0.47 15.48
CA SER A 97 3.54 1.79 15.62
C SER A 97 2.60 2.15 14.47
N ASN A 98 2.26 1.18 13.61
CA ASN A 98 1.35 1.33 12.47
C ASN A 98 1.72 2.46 11.51
N GLN A 99 3.00 2.82 11.40
CA GLN A 99 3.47 3.77 10.40
C GLN A 99 3.56 3.12 9.02
N ILE A 100 3.90 1.83 9.00
CA ILE A 100 4.01 1.02 7.79
C ILE A 100 3.32 -0.33 7.96
N LEU A 101 2.98 -0.92 6.82
CA LEU A 101 2.57 -2.31 6.65
C LEU A 101 3.63 -3.02 5.81
N LEU A 102 3.92 -4.27 6.17
CA LEU A 102 4.68 -5.19 5.32
C LEU A 102 3.70 -6.20 4.71
N LEU A 103 3.48 -6.10 3.40
CA LEU A 103 2.60 -7.02 2.68
C LEU A 103 3.42 -8.23 2.22
N GLU A 104 3.11 -9.40 2.76
CA GLU A 104 3.83 -10.63 2.47
C GLU A 104 3.43 -11.22 1.10
N PRO A 105 4.32 -11.95 0.44
CA PRO A 105 4.00 -12.59 -0.84
C PRO A 105 3.18 -13.87 -0.64
N TYR A 106 2.25 -14.08 -1.56
CA TYR A 106 1.46 -15.31 -1.63
C TYR A 106 2.23 -16.46 -2.28
N TYR A 107 2.23 -17.60 -1.60
CA TYR A 107 2.64 -18.91 -2.12
C TYR A 107 1.80 -20.00 -1.45
N ARG A 108 1.34 -21.04 -2.14
CA ARG A 108 0.61 -22.14 -1.46
C ARG A 108 1.39 -22.76 -0.28
N SER A 109 2.73 -22.81 -0.39
CA SER A 109 3.60 -23.26 0.70
C SER A 109 3.90 -22.11 1.68
N LEU A 110 3.51 -22.28 2.94
CA LEU A 110 3.82 -21.35 4.02
C LEU A 110 5.33 -21.11 4.15
N GLY A 111 6.15 -22.17 4.07
CA GLY A 111 7.60 -22.06 4.12
C GLY A 111 8.19 -21.19 3.00
N LYS A 112 7.60 -21.25 1.79
CA LYS A 112 7.98 -20.34 0.70
C LYS A 112 7.53 -18.90 0.95
N ARG A 113 6.36 -18.68 1.57
CA ARG A 113 5.91 -17.33 1.96
C ARG A 113 6.94 -16.68 2.90
N LEU A 114 7.31 -17.38 3.97
CA LEU A 114 8.23 -16.86 5.00
C LEU A 114 9.65 -16.58 4.51
N ALA A 115 10.08 -17.23 3.42
CA ALA A 115 11.43 -17.08 2.87
C ALA A 115 11.59 -15.87 1.92
N LYS A 116 10.48 -15.20 1.55
CA LYS A 116 10.49 -14.14 0.54
C LYS A 116 10.25 -12.78 1.18
N SER A 117 10.86 -11.74 0.59
CA SER A 117 10.75 -10.38 1.11
C SER A 117 9.33 -9.83 0.94
N PRO A 118 8.80 -9.09 1.93
CA PRO A 118 7.54 -8.37 1.77
C PRO A 118 7.69 -7.09 0.93
N LYS A 119 6.56 -6.53 0.48
CA LYS A 119 6.48 -5.14 0.01
C LYS A 119 6.24 -4.19 1.18
N LEU A 120 6.88 -3.03 1.17
CA LEU A 120 6.65 -1.98 2.17
C LEU A 120 5.56 -1.02 1.70
N TYR A 121 4.60 -0.75 2.57
CA TYR A 121 3.58 0.28 2.37
C TYR A 121 3.52 1.20 3.58
N PHE A 122 3.36 2.50 3.37
CA PHE A 122 2.93 3.40 4.45
C PHE A 122 1.43 3.25 4.66
N THR A 123 1.00 3.25 5.91
CA THR A 123 -0.44 3.17 6.26
C THR A 123 -1.19 4.47 5.96
N ASP A 124 -0.45 5.56 5.73
CA ASP A 124 -0.95 6.86 5.31
C ASP A 124 -0.13 7.41 4.11
N THR A 125 -0.79 7.61 2.97
CA THR A 125 -0.12 8.11 1.76
C THR A 125 0.29 9.58 1.88
N GLY A 126 -0.41 10.36 2.71
CA GLY A 126 -0.05 11.76 2.94
C GLY A 126 1.26 11.90 3.72
N LEU A 127 1.47 11.05 4.73
CA LEU A 127 2.74 10.96 5.45
C LEU A 127 3.88 10.56 4.51
N ALA A 128 3.68 9.51 3.70
CA ALA A 128 4.67 9.09 2.71
C ALA A 128 5.00 10.23 1.72
N ALA A 129 3.96 10.91 1.20
CA ALA A 129 4.12 12.03 0.28
C ALA A 129 4.87 13.21 0.92
N PHE A 130 4.58 13.54 2.19
CA PHE A 130 5.30 14.56 2.95
C PHE A 130 6.78 14.19 3.14
N LEU A 131 7.07 12.94 3.52
CA LEU A 131 8.44 12.47 3.73
C LEU A 131 9.27 12.47 2.44
N MET A 132 8.62 12.23 1.30
CA MET A 132 9.20 12.33 -0.05
C MET A 132 9.32 13.77 -0.57
N GLY A 133 8.70 14.75 0.10
CA GLY A 133 8.77 16.17 -0.27
C GLY A 133 7.76 16.62 -1.33
N TYR A 134 6.66 15.89 -1.54
CA TYR A 134 5.59 16.33 -2.44
C TYR A 134 4.77 17.48 -1.83
N GLN A 135 4.77 18.63 -2.52
CA GLN A 135 4.17 19.88 -2.05
C GLN A 135 2.76 20.15 -2.58
N SER A 136 2.28 19.37 -3.56
CA SER A 136 0.94 19.50 -4.12
C SER A 136 0.38 18.18 -4.65
N PRO A 137 -0.96 18.05 -4.76
CA PRO A 137 -1.58 16.87 -5.37
C PRO A 137 -1.13 16.64 -6.82
N ALA A 138 -1.05 17.71 -7.63
CA ALA A 138 -0.61 17.63 -9.02
C ALA A 138 0.85 17.16 -9.12
N GLY A 139 1.75 17.74 -8.32
CA GLY A 139 3.16 17.37 -8.31
C GLY A 139 3.39 15.93 -7.82
N LEU A 140 2.55 15.43 -6.90
CA LEU A 140 2.53 14.02 -6.54
C LEU A 140 2.12 13.16 -7.74
N TRP A 141 0.98 13.47 -8.36
CA TRP A 141 0.40 12.67 -9.44
C TRP A 141 1.29 12.60 -10.68
N GLU A 142 1.99 13.68 -11.02
CA GLU A 142 2.96 13.71 -12.13
C GLU A 142 4.32 13.12 -11.75
N GLY A 143 4.58 12.95 -10.45
CA GLY A 143 5.84 12.50 -9.92
C GLY A 143 6.17 11.02 -10.21
N PRO A 144 7.45 10.65 -10.08
CA PRO A 144 7.91 9.27 -10.34
C PRO A 144 7.31 8.25 -9.37
N GLN A 145 6.95 8.64 -8.14
CA GLN A 145 6.39 7.75 -7.13
C GLN A 145 4.86 7.64 -7.17
N ALA A 146 4.16 8.35 -8.07
CA ALA A 146 2.69 8.31 -8.07
C ALA A 146 2.12 6.91 -8.32
N GLY A 147 2.82 6.04 -9.07
CA GLY A 147 2.41 4.64 -9.25
C GLY A 147 2.38 3.90 -7.92
N ALA A 148 3.48 3.98 -7.19
CA ALA A 148 3.63 3.30 -5.91
C ALA A 148 2.71 3.90 -4.83
N LEU A 149 2.51 5.23 -4.81
CA LEU A 149 1.57 5.87 -3.89
C LEU A 149 0.11 5.55 -4.23
N TRP A 150 -0.25 5.45 -5.51
CA TRP A 150 -1.58 4.98 -5.93
C TRP A 150 -1.82 3.54 -5.46
N GLU A 151 -0.87 2.64 -5.68
CA GLU A 151 -0.95 1.28 -5.18
C GLU A 151 -1.10 1.24 -3.65
N THR A 152 -0.26 2.01 -2.94
CA THR A 152 -0.32 2.16 -1.48
C THR A 152 -1.69 2.63 -1.02
N TYR A 153 -2.29 3.58 -1.74
CA TYR A 153 -3.63 4.06 -1.46
C TYR A 153 -4.65 2.92 -1.53
N VAL A 154 -4.65 2.17 -2.65
CA VAL A 154 -5.56 1.04 -2.87
C VAL A 154 -5.37 -0.01 -1.76
N VAL A 155 -4.13 -0.40 -1.48
CA VAL A 155 -3.79 -1.36 -0.41
C VAL A 155 -4.31 -0.88 0.95
N ASN A 156 -4.14 0.39 1.29
CA ASN A 156 -4.63 0.94 2.55
C ASN A 156 -6.16 0.94 2.67
N GLN A 157 -6.89 1.11 1.56
CA GLN A 157 -8.34 0.98 1.55
C GLN A 157 -8.77 -0.46 1.88
N TRP A 158 -8.10 -1.45 1.28
CA TRP A 158 -8.37 -2.87 1.54
C TRP A 158 -7.90 -3.33 2.91
N LEU A 159 -6.82 -2.75 3.44
CA LEU A 159 -6.38 -2.96 4.82
C LEU A 159 -7.47 -2.55 5.81
N ARG A 160 -8.01 -1.33 5.65
CA ARG A 160 -9.13 -0.83 6.46
C ARG A 160 -10.37 -1.69 6.32
N TRP A 161 -10.70 -2.11 5.10
CA TRP A 161 -11.84 -2.99 4.86
C TRP A 161 -11.67 -4.35 5.57
N ARG A 162 -10.49 -4.98 5.48
CA ARG A 162 -10.20 -6.22 6.21
C ARG A 162 -10.42 -6.03 7.71
N ASP A 163 -9.82 -4.98 8.27
CA ASP A 163 -9.84 -4.74 9.72
C ASP A 163 -11.25 -4.47 10.26
N TRP A 164 -12.11 -3.85 9.45
CA TRP A 164 -13.44 -3.41 9.90
C TRP A 164 -14.59 -4.31 9.47
N HIS A 165 -14.49 -4.93 8.30
CA HIS A 165 -15.59 -5.68 7.68
C HIS A 165 -15.31 -7.18 7.55
N HIS A 166 -14.05 -7.59 7.36
CA HIS A 166 -13.73 -8.99 7.13
C HIS A 166 -12.41 -9.44 7.80
N PRO A 167 -12.33 -9.50 9.15
CA PRO A 167 -11.07 -9.76 9.86
C PRO A 167 -10.42 -11.11 9.55
N ALA A 168 -11.18 -12.08 9.03
CA ALA A 168 -10.66 -13.37 8.59
C ALA A 168 -9.99 -13.36 7.20
N ALA A 169 -10.17 -12.27 6.43
CA ALA A 169 -9.53 -12.14 5.13
C ALA A 169 -8.02 -11.90 5.31
N THR A 170 -7.21 -12.45 4.42
CA THR A 170 -5.77 -12.19 4.40
C THR A 170 -5.37 -11.45 3.14
N LEU A 171 -4.42 -10.51 3.28
CA LEU A 171 -3.92 -9.68 2.20
C LEU A 171 -2.50 -10.10 1.86
N TRP A 172 -2.22 -10.24 0.58
CA TRP A 172 -0.92 -10.63 0.05
C TRP A 172 -0.59 -9.79 -1.19
N TYR A 173 0.65 -9.84 -1.66
CA TYR A 173 0.94 -9.56 -3.07
C TYR A 173 1.39 -10.85 -3.75
N TRP A 174 1.50 -10.88 -5.08
CA TRP A 174 2.10 -12.02 -5.76
C TRP A 174 3.21 -11.60 -6.69
N ARG A 175 4.29 -12.37 -6.72
CA ARG A 175 5.39 -12.17 -7.65
C ARG A 175 6.04 -13.49 -8.06
N ASP A 176 6.26 -13.66 -9.36
CA ASP A 176 6.99 -14.80 -9.90
C ASP A 176 8.51 -14.53 -10.07
N GLN A 177 9.24 -15.57 -10.47
CA GLN A 177 10.69 -15.47 -10.69
C GLN A 177 11.07 -14.62 -11.91
N ALA A 178 10.15 -14.43 -12.86
CA ALA A 178 10.35 -13.57 -14.01
C ALA A 178 10.02 -12.10 -13.72
N GLY A 179 9.63 -11.78 -12.48
CA GLY A 179 9.32 -10.42 -12.04
C GLY A 179 7.91 -9.96 -12.40
N ASN A 180 7.02 -10.86 -12.85
CA ASN A 180 5.61 -10.51 -12.99
C ASN A 180 5.00 -10.39 -11.60
N GLU A 181 4.17 -9.36 -11.41
CA GLU A 181 3.65 -8.99 -10.10
C GLU A 181 2.15 -8.70 -10.20
N VAL A 182 1.37 -9.15 -9.21
CA VAL A 182 0.02 -8.66 -8.95
C VAL A 182 0.07 -7.94 -7.60
N ASP A 183 -0.35 -6.69 -7.62
CA ASP A 183 -0.16 -5.72 -6.53
C ASP A 183 -0.82 -6.14 -5.21
N LEU A 184 -2.05 -6.68 -5.28
CA LEU A 184 -2.81 -7.12 -4.12
C LEU A 184 -3.61 -8.39 -4.43
N LEU A 185 -3.53 -9.36 -3.53
CA LEU A 185 -4.41 -10.52 -3.46
C LEU A 185 -5.18 -10.49 -2.14
N ILE A 186 -6.47 -10.79 -2.21
CA ILE A 186 -7.33 -11.01 -1.06
C ILE A 186 -7.67 -12.49 -1.02
N GLU A 187 -7.31 -13.17 0.07
CA GLU A 187 -7.61 -14.58 0.28
C GLU A 187 -8.73 -14.73 1.31
N ILE A 188 -9.86 -15.29 0.86
CA ILE A 188 -11.06 -15.60 1.66
C ILE A 188 -11.42 -17.06 1.36
N ASP A 189 -11.51 -17.90 2.39
CA ASP A 189 -11.83 -19.33 2.25
C ASP A 189 -11.00 -20.06 1.17
N GLN A 190 -9.68 -19.77 1.14
CA GLN A 190 -8.70 -20.31 0.18
C GLN A 190 -8.93 -19.91 -1.28
N ARG A 191 -9.87 -19.01 -1.55
CA ARG A 191 -10.08 -18.40 -2.86
C ARG A 191 -9.37 -17.06 -2.93
N LEU A 192 -8.79 -16.76 -4.07
CA LEU A 192 -8.05 -15.53 -4.30
C LEU A 192 -8.87 -14.58 -5.16
N VAL A 193 -8.95 -13.34 -4.73
CA VAL A 193 -9.33 -12.20 -5.56
C VAL A 193 -8.06 -11.42 -5.87
N ALA A 194 -7.79 -11.22 -7.16
CA ALA A 194 -6.63 -10.44 -7.60
C ALA A 194 -7.01 -8.98 -7.88
N ILE A 195 -6.16 -8.04 -7.48
CA ILE A 195 -6.33 -6.62 -7.73
C ILE A 195 -5.01 -6.08 -8.29
N GLU A 196 -5.07 -5.54 -9.51
CA GLU A 196 -3.99 -4.86 -10.20
C GLU A 196 -4.22 -3.35 -10.19
N CYS A 197 -3.23 -2.55 -9.80
CA CYS A 197 -3.35 -1.10 -9.74
C CYS A 197 -2.87 -0.44 -11.04
N LYS A 198 -3.70 0.45 -11.60
CA LYS A 198 -3.36 1.24 -12.80
C LYS A 198 -3.74 2.71 -12.63
N ARG A 199 -2.84 3.62 -13.03
CA ARG A 199 -3.07 5.08 -12.95
C ARG A 199 -3.84 5.66 -14.15
N ALA A 200 -4.35 4.83 -15.04
CA ALA A 200 -5.08 5.25 -16.22
C ALA A 200 -6.58 5.08 -16.00
N GLU A 201 -7.39 6.04 -16.45
CA GLU A 201 -8.85 5.93 -16.37
C GLU A 201 -9.34 4.72 -17.17
N ARG A 202 -8.75 4.54 -18.36
CA ARG A 202 -8.96 3.38 -19.23
C ARG A 202 -7.65 2.60 -19.36
N PRO A 203 -7.41 1.58 -18.52
CA PRO A 203 -6.25 0.72 -18.66
C PRO A 203 -6.22 0.07 -20.06
N GLY A 204 -5.03 -0.01 -20.65
CA GLY A 204 -4.84 -0.64 -21.95
C GLY A 204 -5.10 -2.16 -21.93
N PRO A 205 -5.07 -2.81 -23.11
CA PRO A 205 -5.36 -4.25 -23.24
C PRO A 205 -4.41 -5.14 -22.40
N ASP A 206 -3.24 -4.60 -22.06
CA ASP A 206 -2.21 -5.33 -21.31
C ASP A 206 -2.44 -5.30 -19.79
N ALA A 207 -3.43 -4.57 -19.30
CA ALA A 207 -3.73 -4.45 -17.87
C ALA A 207 -4.06 -5.80 -17.21
N GLY A 208 -4.63 -6.74 -17.96
CA GLY A 208 -4.95 -8.08 -17.47
C GLY A 208 -3.79 -9.08 -17.52
N ARG A 209 -2.64 -8.73 -18.12
CA ARG A 209 -1.52 -9.68 -18.28
C ARG A 209 -1.01 -10.27 -16.96
N PRO A 210 -0.83 -9.50 -15.87
CA PRO A 210 -0.35 -10.06 -14.61
C PRO A 210 -1.35 -11.05 -13.99
N VAL A 211 -2.63 -10.71 -14.02
CA VAL A 211 -3.73 -11.59 -13.57
C VAL A 211 -3.78 -12.88 -14.40
N ALA A 212 -3.65 -12.79 -15.72
CA ALA A 212 -3.61 -13.97 -16.59
C ALA A 212 -2.45 -14.91 -16.25
N ARG A 213 -1.28 -14.36 -15.89
CA ARG A 213 -0.14 -15.15 -15.43
C ARG A 213 -0.43 -15.81 -14.08
N LEU A 214 -1.00 -15.09 -13.12
CA LEU A 214 -1.42 -15.63 -11.83
C LEU A 214 -2.39 -16.82 -12.01
N ARG A 215 -3.41 -16.66 -12.87
CA ARG A 215 -4.36 -17.73 -13.24
C ARG A 215 -3.68 -18.93 -13.87
N ARG A 216 -2.67 -18.72 -14.73
CA ARG A 216 -1.87 -19.83 -15.28
C ARG A 216 -1.07 -20.58 -14.20
N PHE A 217 -0.64 -19.90 -13.14
CA PHE A 217 0.12 -20.52 -12.04
C PHE A 217 -0.75 -21.30 -11.05
N TYR A 218 -1.92 -20.76 -10.68
CA TYR A 218 -2.77 -21.35 -9.62
C TYR A 218 -4.08 -21.98 -10.13
N GLY A 219 -4.46 -21.72 -11.37
CA GLY A 219 -5.71 -22.16 -12.00
C GLY A 219 -6.81 -21.11 -11.92
N GLU A 220 -7.69 -21.09 -12.93
CA GLU A 220 -8.86 -20.19 -13.04
C GLU A 220 -9.79 -20.31 -11.83
N ALA A 221 -10.02 -21.53 -11.34
CA ALA A 221 -10.88 -21.77 -10.18
C ALA A 221 -10.34 -21.15 -8.88
N ALA A 222 -9.02 -20.98 -8.76
CA ALA A 222 -8.41 -20.34 -7.60
C ALA A 222 -8.52 -18.81 -7.65
N VAL A 223 -8.63 -18.22 -8.86
CA VAL A 223 -8.72 -16.77 -9.11
C VAL A 223 -9.90 -16.49 -10.04
N ALA A 224 -11.11 -16.81 -9.57
CA ALA A 224 -12.32 -16.75 -10.39
C ALA A 224 -12.61 -15.32 -10.89
N HIS A 225 -12.38 -14.31 -10.05
CA HIS A 225 -12.55 -12.91 -10.40
C HIS A 225 -11.30 -12.09 -10.07
N ALA A 226 -11.01 -11.11 -10.91
CA ALA A 226 -9.93 -10.16 -10.70
C ALA A 226 -10.38 -8.74 -11.06
N TYR A 227 -9.71 -7.75 -10.48
CA TYR A 227 -10.04 -6.35 -10.64
C TYR A 227 -8.82 -5.56 -11.10
N VAL A 228 -9.05 -4.53 -11.92
CA VAL A 228 -8.07 -3.48 -12.19
C VAL A 228 -8.51 -2.22 -11.45
N ALA A 229 -7.87 -1.94 -10.33
CA ALA A 229 -8.10 -0.75 -9.53
C ALA A 229 -7.47 0.46 -10.24
N CYS A 230 -8.31 1.26 -10.88
CA CYS A 230 -7.86 2.37 -11.69
C CYS A 230 -8.63 3.66 -11.42
N THR A 231 -8.37 4.69 -12.23
CA THR A 231 -8.99 6.00 -12.02
C THR A 231 -10.35 6.15 -12.72
N THR A 232 -10.97 5.04 -13.15
CA THR A 232 -12.32 5.06 -13.75
C THR A 232 -13.35 5.58 -12.75
N PRO A 233 -14.30 6.45 -13.15
CA PRO A 233 -15.37 6.90 -12.27
C PRO A 233 -16.35 5.76 -11.93
N GLU A 234 -16.59 4.85 -12.87
CA GLU A 234 -17.53 3.74 -12.74
C GLU A 234 -16.92 2.41 -13.18
N PRO A 235 -17.36 1.27 -12.60
CA PRO A 235 -16.90 -0.05 -13.01
C PRO A 235 -17.28 -0.39 -14.45
N TYR A 236 -16.44 -1.17 -15.13
CA TYR A 236 -16.75 -1.78 -16.42
C TYR A 236 -15.90 -3.03 -16.69
N ASP A 237 -16.42 -3.97 -17.46
CA ASP A 237 -15.72 -5.21 -17.78
C ASP A 237 -14.61 -4.96 -18.81
N LEU A 238 -13.39 -5.44 -18.51
CA LEU A 238 -12.27 -5.46 -19.46
C LEU A 238 -12.24 -6.78 -20.25
N ALA A 239 -12.60 -7.88 -19.60
CA ALA A 239 -12.68 -9.22 -20.14
C ALA A 239 -13.50 -10.11 -19.18
N PRO A 240 -13.91 -11.32 -19.59
CA PRO A 240 -14.58 -12.25 -18.69
C PRO A 240 -13.80 -12.48 -17.38
N GLY A 241 -14.45 -12.16 -16.25
CA GLY A 241 -13.85 -12.27 -14.91
C GLY A 241 -12.74 -11.25 -14.61
N LEU A 242 -12.65 -10.16 -15.37
CA LEU A 242 -11.73 -9.04 -15.14
C LEU A 242 -12.46 -7.71 -15.26
N THR A 243 -12.60 -6.99 -14.14
CA THR A 243 -13.39 -5.76 -14.07
C THR A 243 -12.49 -4.56 -13.73
N ALA A 244 -12.55 -3.48 -14.51
CA ALA A 244 -11.98 -2.20 -14.12
C ALA A 244 -12.89 -1.54 -13.08
N VAL A 245 -12.31 -1.01 -12.00
CA VAL A 245 -13.06 -0.45 -10.87
C VAL A 245 -12.40 0.82 -10.33
N PRO A 246 -13.17 1.72 -9.71
CA PRO A 246 -12.62 2.92 -9.07
C PRO A 246 -11.73 2.56 -7.88
N GLY A 247 -10.41 2.64 -8.04
CA GLY A 247 -9.44 2.22 -7.02
C GLY A 247 -9.42 3.08 -5.76
N TRP A 248 -10.06 4.25 -5.77
CA TRP A 248 -10.09 5.15 -4.61
C TRP A 248 -11.11 4.75 -3.53
N ARG A 249 -11.90 3.70 -3.76
CA ARG A 249 -12.85 3.12 -2.81
C ARG A 249 -12.75 1.61 -2.85
N THR A 250 -13.18 0.93 -1.80
CA THR A 250 -13.44 -0.51 -1.87
C THR A 250 -14.78 -0.76 -2.58
N TRP A 251 -14.97 -2.00 -3.03
CA TRP A 251 -16.18 -2.46 -3.70
C TRP A 251 -16.55 -3.83 -3.15
N ARG A 252 -17.78 -4.27 -3.44
CA ARG A 252 -18.23 -5.61 -3.06
C ARG A 252 -17.45 -6.64 -3.88
N LEU A 253 -16.95 -7.69 -3.21
CA LEU A 253 -16.26 -8.77 -3.89
C LEU A 253 -17.26 -9.83 -4.34
N ASP A 254 -17.10 -10.32 -5.57
CA ASP A 254 -17.91 -11.43 -6.10
C ASP A 254 -17.85 -12.69 -5.22
N SER A 255 -16.73 -12.92 -4.53
CA SER A 255 -16.59 -14.02 -3.57
C SER A 255 -17.55 -13.92 -2.39
N GLU A 256 -17.94 -12.70 -1.98
CA GLU A 256 -18.94 -12.47 -0.93
C GLU A 256 -20.37 -12.66 -1.44
N ALA A 257 -20.61 -12.43 -2.74
CA ALA A 257 -21.92 -12.67 -3.34
C ALA A 257 -22.27 -14.16 -3.40
N ALA A 258 -21.27 -15.03 -3.56
CA ALA A 258 -21.46 -16.48 -3.59
C ALA A 258 -21.64 -17.12 -2.19
N ALA A 259 -21.26 -16.43 -1.11
CA ALA A 259 -21.42 -16.91 0.27
C ALA A 259 -22.75 -16.47 0.93
N ALA A 260 -23.54 -15.63 0.24
CA ALA A 260 -24.82 -15.11 0.71
C ALA A 260 -26.04 -15.86 0.11
N VAL A 261 -25.83 -17.06 -0.45
CA VAL A 261 -26.84 -17.97 -1.00
C VAL A 261 -26.75 -19.29 -0.25
#